data_AF-A0A820MGJ9-F1
#
_entry.id   AF-A0A820MGJ9-F1
#
_cell.length_a   1.000
_cell.length_b   1.000
_cell.length_c   1.000
_cell.angle_alpha   90.00
_cell.angle_beta   90.00
_cell.angle_gamma   90.00
#
_symmetry.space_group_name_H-M   'P 1'
#
loop_
_entity.id
_entity.type
_entity.pdbx_description
1 polymer ?
#
loop_
_entity_poly.entity_id
_entity_poly.type
_entity_poly.pdbx_seq_one_letter_code
_entity_poly.pdbx_strand_id
1 'polypeptide(L)'
;MLSNNFHDPYSLSNIAMTIRRSIIQLRDPNVLELEIAVVDGLMRNNVRNNKLPDFRLVPNEFVANSNLRYDWADLVDFSYKDKCQFYTT
;
A
#
# COMPACT_ATOMS: atom_id res chain seq x y z
N MET A 1 8.02 -12.44 -6.86
CA MET A 1 8.11 -13.31 -5.67
C MET A 1 9.02 -12.62 -4.66
N LEU A 2 8.44 -12.01 -3.62
CA LEU A 2 9.23 -11.52 -2.48
C LEU A 2 9.82 -12.74 -1.77
N SER A 3 11.14 -12.77 -1.56
CA SER A 3 11.81 -13.94 -0.99
C SER A 3 11.34 -14.19 0.44
N ASN A 4 11.07 -15.45 0.79
CA ASN A 4 10.71 -15.90 2.15
C ASN A 4 11.89 -15.82 3.17
N ASN A 5 12.97 -15.10 2.86
CA ASN A 5 14.14 -15.01 3.71
C ASN A 5 13.96 -13.93 4.78
N PHE A 6 13.02 -14.14 5.70
CA PHE A 6 13.00 -13.42 6.97
C PHE A 6 14.10 -13.99 7.86
N HIS A 7 15.18 -13.22 8.05
CA HIS A 7 16.37 -13.66 8.78
C HIS A 7 16.07 -14.03 10.25
N ASP A 8 14.99 -13.48 10.81
CA ASP A 8 14.30 -13.95 12.02
C ASP A 8 12.91 -13.27 12.07
N PRO A 9 11.79 -14.02 11.92
CA PRO A 9 10.44 -13.48 11.88
C PRO A 9 9.86 -13.11 13.25
N TYR A 10 10.54 -13.38 14.37
CA TYR A 10 10.08 -13.02 15.72
C TYR A 10 10.69 -11.71 16.23
N SER A 11 11.70 -11.17 15.55
CA SER A 11 12.28 -9.87 15.88
C SER A 11 11.54 -8.73 15.17
N LEU A 12 10.91 -7.86 15.97
CA LEU A 12 10.26 -6.64 15.47
C LEU A 12 11.20 -5.76 14.64
N SER A 13 12.49 -5.72 15.01
CA SER A 13 13.52 -4.96 14.28
C SER A 13 13.74 -5.53 12.87
N ASN A 14 13.79 -6.86 12.74
CA ASN A 14 13.96 -7.52 11.44
C ASN A 14 12.71 -7.35 10.56
N ILE A 15 11.52 -7.47 11.13
CA ILE A 15 10.26 -7.18 10.42
C ILE A 15 10.27 -5.73 9.90
N ALA A 16 10.59 -4.77 10.77
CA ALA A 16 10.66 -3.35 10.40
C ALA A 16 11.70 -3.08 9.30
N MET A 17 12.87 -3.73 9.37
CA MET A 17 13.92 -3.62 8.37
C MET A 17 13.49 -4.20 7.02
N THR A 18 12.81 -5.34 7.02
CA THR A 18 12.25 -5.94 5.80
C THR A 18 11.23 -5.00 5.16
N ILE A 19 10.27 -4.49 5.94
CA ILE A 19 9.29 -3.49 5.45
C ILE A 19 10.00 -2.28 4.85
N ARG A 20 11.01 -1.74 5.56
CA ARG A 20 11.80 -0.59 5.09
C ARG A 20 12.49 -0.87 3.75
N ARG A 21 13.12 -2.04 3.61
CA ARG A 21 13.80 -2.46 2.37
C ARG A 21 12.82 -2.63 1.22
N SER A 22 11.68 -3.29 1.45
CA SER A 22 10.63 -3.44 0.43
C SER A 22 10.11 -2.09 -0.06
N ILE A 23 9.85 -1.13 0.85
CA ILE A 23 9.42 0.23 0.47
C ILE A 23 10.49 0.93 -0.39
N ILE A 24 11.78 0.76 -0.06
CA ILE A 24 12.87 1.36 -0.84
C ILE A 24 12.96 0.72 -2.23
N GLN A 25 12.87 -0.60 -2.30
CA GLN A 25 12.93 -1.36 -3.55
C GLN A 25 11.78 -0.98 -4.51
N LEU A 26 10.56 -0.86 -3.98
CA LEU A 26 9.37 -0.48 -4.77
C LEU A 26 9.40 0.97 -5.29
N ARG A 27 10.35 1.80 -4.84
CA ARG A 27 10.56 3.14 -5.39
C ARG A 27 11.42 3.13 -6.65
N ASP A 28 12.08 2.02 -6.98
CA ASP A 28 12.76 1.85 -8.27
C ASP A 28 11.71 1.76 -9.38
N PRO A 29 11.71 2.71 -10.35
CA PRO A 29 10.74 2.71 -11.44
C PRO A 29 10.70 1.40 -12.23
N ASN A 30 11.85 0.74 -12.43
CA ASN A 30 11.93 -0.50 -13.21
C ASN A 30 11.24 -1.67 -12.49
N VAL A 31 11.37 -1.71 -11.16
CA VAL A 31 10.71 -2.72 -10.33
C VAL A 31 9.19 -2.46 -10.33
N LEU A 32 8.80 -1.21 -10.14
CA LEU A 32 7.41 -0.81 -10.08
C LEU A 32 6.68 -1.06 -11.41
N GLU A 33 7.30 -0.73 -12.54
CA GLU A 33 6.74 -0.95 -13.88
C GLU A 33 6.43 -2.44 -14.12
N LEU A 34 7.36 -3.32 -13.76
CA LEU A 34 7.17 -4.77 -13.88
C LEU A 34 5.98 -5.25 -13.05
N GLU A 35 5.86 -4.81 -11.80
CA GLU A 35 4.75 -5.21 -10.94
C GLU A 35 3.39 -4.68 -11.43
N ILE A 36 3.34 -3.44 -11.92
CA ILE A 36 2.14 -2.87 -12.54
C ILE A 36 1.72 -3.70 -13.76
N ALA A 37 2.66 -4.09 -14.62
CA ALA A 37 2.36 -4.89 -15.80
C ALA A 37 1.77 -6.27 -15.44
N VAL A 38 2.28 -6.90 -14.37
CA VAL A 38 1.75 -8.17 -13.86
C VAL A 38 0.32 -7.98 -13.35
N VAL A 39 0.06 -6.94 -12.56
CA VAL A 39 -1.27 -6.64 -12.01
C VAL A 39 -2.27 -6.32 -13.12
N ASP A 40 -1.88 -5.52 -14.13
CA ASP A 40 -2.70 -5.22 -15.30
C ASP A 40 -3.11 -6.49 -16.06
N GLY A 41 -2.15 -7.40 -16.30
CA GLY A 41 -2.42 -8.69 -16.94
C GLY A 41 -3.43 -9.54 -16.15
N LEU A 42 -3.27 -9.61 -14.82
CA LEU A 42 -4.18 -10.35 -13.94
C LEU A 42 -5.59 -9.72 -13.95
N MET A 43 -5.69 -8.39 -13.87
CA MET A 43 -6.97 -7.68 -13.91
C MET A 43 -7.70 -7.90 -15.23
N ARG A 44 -7.00 -7.76 -16.37
CA ARG A 44 -7.59 -8.02 -17.70
C ARG A 44 -8.08 -9.45 -17.83
N ASN A 45 -7.31 -10.42 -17.31
CA ASN A 45 -7.71 -11.82 -17.33
C ASN A 45 -8.95 -12.08 -16.46
N ASN A 46 -9.05 -11.44 -15.30
CA ASN A 46 -10.23 -11.56 -14.44
C ASN A 46 -11.47 -10.98 -15.12
N VAL A 47 -11.37 -9.80 -15.73
CA VAL A 47 -12.45 -9.18 -16.51
C VAL A 47 -12.88 -10.08 -17.66
N ARG A 48 -11.92 -10.57 -18.46
CA ARG A 48 -12.21 -11.45 -19.61
C ARG A 48 -12.95 -12.72 -19.20
N ASN A 49 -12.64 -13.26 -18.03
CA ASN A 49 -13.24 -14.50 -17.54
C ASN A 49 -14.43 -14.28 -16.59
N ASN A 50 -14.92 -13.04 -16.44
CA ASN A 50 -15.95 -12.65 -15.50
C ASN A 50 -15.69 -13.15 -14.06
N LYS A 51 -14.43 -13.10 -13.63
CA LYS A 51 -13.98 -13.49 -12.29
C LYS A 51 -13.95 -12.27 -11.39
N LEU A 52 -14.57 -12.39 -10.22
CA LEU A 52 -14.35 -11.44 -9.12
C LEU A 52 -12.95 -11.66 -8.52
N PRO A 53 -12.35 -10.61 -7.93
CA PRO A 53 -11.14 -10.77 -7.11
C PRO A 53 -11.40 -11.81 -6.02
N ASP A 54 -10.58 -12.87 -5.98
CA ASP A 54 -10.68 -13.90 -4.96
C ASP A 54 -9.61 -13.68 -3.90
N PHE A 55 -10.01 -13.07 -2.78
CA PHE A 55 -9.14 -12.82 -1.63
C PHE A 55 -8.63 -14.11 -0.97
N ARG A 56 -9.22 -15.28 -1.27
CA ARG A 56 -8.74 -16.58 -0.76
C ARG A 56 -7.45 -17.04 -1.45
N LEU A 57 -7.05 -16.40 -2.54
CA LEU A 57 -5.81 -16.73 -3.27
C LEU A 57 -4.54 -16.31 -2.51
N VAL A 58 -4.67 -15.50 -1.45
CA VAL A 58 -3.54 -15.02 -0.64
C VAL A 58 -3.79 -15.36 0.84
N PRO A 59 -3.75 -16.66 1.22
CA PRO A 59 -4.00 -17.06 2.60
C PRO A 59 -2.92 -16.48 3.53
N ASN A 60 -3.33 -15.99 4.69
CA ASN A 60 -2.48 -15.36 5.70
C ASN A 60 -1.84 -14.01 5.29
N GLU A 61 -2.43 -13.32 4.31
CA GLU A 61 -2.03 -11.94 4.01
C GLU A 61 -2.55 -10.98 5.10
N PHE A 62 -1.69 -10.03 5.48
CA PHE A 62 -2.06 -8.88 6.29
C PHE A 62 -1.80 -7.61 5.49
N VAL A 63 -2.85 -6.85 5.21
CA VAL A 63 -2.77 -5.59 4.48
C VAL A 63 -2.91 -4.44 5.46
N ALA A 64 -1.90 -3.56 5.49
CA ALA A 64 -1.93 -2.32 6.24
C ALA A 64 -1.87 -1.12 5.30
N ASN A 65 -2.76 -0.15 5.51
CA ASN A 65 -2.70 1.15 4.86
C ASN A 65 -2.45 2.21 5.94
N SER A 66 -1.45 3.07 5.73
CA SER A 66 -1.12 4.16 6.66
C SER A 66 -1.44 5.50 6.03
N ASN A 67 -2.42 6.20 6.62
CA ASN A 67 -2.77 7.57 6.25
C ASN A 67 -2.07 8.61 7.14
N LEU A 68 -1.08 8.21 7.95
CA LEU A 68 -0.43 9.09 8.94
C LEU A 68 0.18 10.36 8.31
N ARG A 69 0.70 10.27 7.08
CA ARG A 69 1.24 11.45 6.37
C ARG A 69 0.14 12.41 5.89
N TYR A 70 -1.08 11.90 5.78
CA TYR A 70 -2.29 12.66 5.45
C TYR A 70 -3.11 12.93 6.72
N ASP A 71 -2.50 12.92 7.90
CA ASP A 71 -3.18 13.34 9.11
C ASP A 71 -3.52 14.82 8.96
N TRP A 72 -4.72 15.06 8.46
CA TRP A 72 -5.28 16.38 8.25
C TRP A 72 -5.63 17.05 9.56
N ALA A 73 -5.59 16.33 10.70
CA ALA A 73 -5.95 16.88 12.00
C ALA A 73 -5.12 18.12 12.35
N ASP A 74 -3.83 18.15 11.98
CA ASP A 74 -2.95 19.30 12.21
C ASP A 74 -2.92 20.30 11.03
N LEU A 75 -3.47 19.92 9.87
CA LEU A 75 -3.46 20.73 8.64
C LEU A 75 -4.80 21.40 8.36
N VAL A 76 -5.86 21.01 9.05
CA VAL A 76 -7.22 21.52 8.88
C VAL A 76 -7.65 22.15 10.19
N ASP A 77 -7.46 23.47 10.28
CA ASP A 77 -8.14 24.26 11.30
C ASP A 77 -9.59 24.46 10.87
N PHE A 78 -10.49 23.64 11.41
CA PHE A 78 -11.93 23.84 11.21
C PHE A 78 -12.43 25.18 11.77
N SER A 79 -11.60 25.90 12.56
CA SER A 79 -11.66 27.29 13.06
C SER A 79 -12.96 27.81 13.69
N TYR A 80 -14.10 27.16 13.46
CA TYR A 80 -15.41 27.47 14.01
C TYR A 80 -16.25 26.18 13.95
N LYS A 81 -17.00 25.83 15.00
CA LYS A 81 -17.90 24.65 15.00
C LYS A 81 -19.05 24.77 13.98
N ASP A 82 -19.13 25.90 13.29
CA ASP A 82 -20.28 26.40 12.59
C ASP A 82 -19.93 27.10 11.25
N LYS A 83 -18.65 27.11 10.82
CA LYS A 83 -18.26 27.70 9.51
C LYS A 83 -17.12 26.94 8.85
N CYS A 84 -17.26 26.67 7.55
CA CYS A 84 -16.20 26.18 6.68
C CYS A 84 -15.62 27.36 5.88
N GLN A 85 -14.32 27.63 5.98
CA GLN A 85 -13.62 28.60 5.12
C GLN A 85 -12.75 27.85 4.11
N PHE A 86 -12.99 28.10 2.83
CA PHE A 86 -12.10 27.67 1.75
C PHE A 86 -11.18 28.82 1.40
N TYR A 87 -9.86 28.66 1.61
CA TYR A 87 -8.87 29.58 1.06
C TYR A 87 -8.62 29.22 -0.40
N THR A 88 -9.16 30.03 -1.31
CA THR A 88 -8.79 29.99 -2.73
C THR A 88 -7.71 31.03 -2.97
N THR A 89 -6.60 30.63 -3.60
CA THR A 89 -5.57 31.53 -4.16
C THR A 89 -6.10 32.35 -5.32
#